data_AF-A0A0F9YSP8-F1
#
_entry.id   AF-A0A0F9YSP8-F1
#
_cell.length_a   1.000
_cell.length_b   1.000
_cell.length_c   1.000
_cell.angle_alpha   90.00
_cell.angle_beta   90.00
_cell.angle_gamma   90.00
#
_symmetry.space_group_name_H-M   'P 1'
#
loop_
_entity.id
_entity.type
_entity.pdbx_description
1 polymer ?
#
loop_
_entity_poly.entity_id
_entity_poly.type
_entity_poly.pdbx_seq_one_letter_code
_entity_poly.pdbx_strand_id
1 'polypeptide(L)'
;MVIEFSNLDNSRGSAPVGKIVFAFTAFIFILIPITLIGIGYYSSDKPTGSLLSPSPQTVISEDVTPTPTTEVNLPIIAADNTSTPSAIDTVQESNSTDHTATISAGLTEIMIEDKQIDSNSQILIIPQQGDSSIYFVKSKGNGFFILSTDTASTENRTVDYQVVGL
;
A
#
# COMPACT_ATOMS: atom_id res chain seq x y z
N MET A 1 -19.58 -66.69 48.91
CA MET A 1 -18.26 -66.19 48.51
C MET A 1 -18.43 -64.70 48.25
N VAL A 2 -17.91 -63.86 49.13
CA VAL A 2 -17.96 -62.40 49.03
C VAL A 2 -16.51 -61.95 48.87
N ILE A 3 -16.23 -61.18 47.82
CA ILE A 3 -14.89 -60.66 47.54
C ILE A 3 -14.87 -59.21 48.02
N GLU A 4 -14.04 -58.94 49.03
CA GLU A 4 -13.67 -57.59 49.47
C GLU A 4 -12.61 -57.00 48.53
N PHE A 5 -12.72 -55.71 48.22
CA PHE A 5 -11.65 -54.95 47.59
C PHE A 5 -11.13 -53.90 48.56
N SER A 6 -9.89 -54.11 49.02
CA SER A 6 -9.13 -53.13 49.79
C SER A 6 -8.46 -52.11 48.86
N ASN A 7 -8.62 -50.83 49.24
CA ASN A 7 -7.70 -49.69 49.10
C ASN A 7 -7.02 -49.34 47.76
N LEU A 8 -7.18 -48.08 47.33
CA LEU A 8 -6.03 -47.26 46.95
C LEU A 8 -6.35 -45.76 47.10
N ASP A 9 -5.95 -45.20 48.24
CA ASP A 9 -5.86 -43.77 48.45
C ASP A 9 -4.70 -43.23 47.58
N ASN A 10 -5.01 -42.51 46.50
CA ASN A 10 -4.03 -42.07 45.52
C ASN A 10 -3.69 -40.59 45.77
N SER A 11 -3.02 -40.31 46.89
CA SER A 11 -2.35 -39.04 47.14
C SER A 11 -1.15 -38.90 46.19
N ARG A 12 -1.39 -38.45 44.95
CA ARG A 12 -0.34 -38.05 44.02
C ARG A 12 0.10 -36.61 44.31
N GLY A 13 1.19 -36.49 45.07
CA GLY A 13 1.94 -35.24 45.22
C GLY A 13 2.40 -34.70 43.87
N SER A 14 2.08 -33.44 43.60
CA SER A 14 2.54 -32.73 42.40
C SER A 14 3.98 -32.23 42.63
N ALA A 15 4.91 -32.70 41.80
CA ALA A 15 6.29 -32.25 41.83
C ALA A 15 6.41 -30.78 41.34
N PRO A 16 7.30 -29.95 41.91
CA PRO A 16 7.40 -28.51 41.62
C PRO A 16 7.97 -28.16 40.24
N VAL A 17 8.37 -29.16 39.44
CA VAL A 17 9.06 -28.96 38.15
C VAL A 17 8.15 -28.30 37.10
N GLY A 18 6.83 -28.52 37.16
CA GLY A 18 5.89 -27.96 36.19
C GLY A 18 5.70 -26.44 36.26
N LYS A 19 5.97 -25.80 37.41
CA LYS A 19 5.76 -24.35 37.60
C LYS A 19 6.91 -23.51 37.07
N ILE A 20 8.13 -24.06 37.03
CA ILE A 20 9.32 -23.33 36.57
C ILE A 20 9.34 -23.23 35.03
N VAL A 21 8.96 -24.30 34.33
CA VAL A 21 8.96 -24.34 32.85
C VAL A 21 7.94 -23.36 32.25
N PHE A 22 6.78 -23.18 32.89
CA PHE A 22 5.75 -22.24 32.42
C PHE A 22 6.13 -20.75 32.58
N ALA A 23 6.97 -20.42 33.57
CA ALA A 23 7.38 -19.03 33.81
C ALA A 23 8.39 -18.53 32.76
N PHE A 24 9.30 -19.41 32.29
CA PHE A 24 10.33 -19.04 31.32
C PHE A 24 9.77 -18.86 29.90
N THR A 25 8.79 -19.66 29.49
CA THR A 25 8.15 -19.51 28.17
C THR A 25 7.33 -18.22 28.09
N ALA A 26 6.56 -17.87 29.12
CA ALA A 26 5.77 -16.64 29.12
C ALA A 26 6.64 -15.36 29.01
N PHE A 27 7.84 -15.37 29.58
CA PHE A 27 8.75 -14.22 29.56
C PHE A 27 9.29 -13.93 28.15
N ILE A 28 9.62 -14.97 27.38
CA ILE A 28 10.13 -14.85 26.00
C ILE A 28 9.04 -14.32 25.05
N PHE A 29 7.81 -14.80 25.17
CA PHE A 29 6.72 -14.40 24.27
C PHE A 29 6.15 -13.00 24.54
N ILE A 30 6.37 -12.43 25.73
CA ILE A 30 5.86 -11.08 26.07
C ILE A 30 6.94 -10.01 25.89
N LEU A 31 8.19 -10.25 26.28
CA LEU A 31 9.21 -9.19 26.25
C LEU A 31 9.84 -8.96 24.87
N ILE A 32 9.98 -10.00 24.05
CA ILE A 32 10.52 -9.87 22.70
C ILE A 32 9.65 -8.94 21.82
N PRO A 33 8.32 -9.11 21.72
CA PRO A 33 7.53 -8.21 20.88
C PRO A 33 7.51 -6.76 21.39
N ILE A 34 7.44 -6.54 22.71
CA ILE A 34 7.40 -5.17 23.28
C ILE A 34 8.73 -4.44 23.03
N THR A 35 9.86 -5.13 23.18
CA THR A 35 11.19 -4.52 22.95
C THR A 35 11.45 -4.25 21.46
N LEU A 36 11.03 -5.13 20.54
CA LEU A 36 11.12 -4.87 19.10
C LEU A 36 10.32 -3.64 18.68
N ILE A 37 9.11 -3.47 19.22
CA ILE A 37 8.26 -2.30 18.94
C ILE A 37 8.94 -1.01 19.44
N GLY A 38 9.55 -1.04 20.63
CA GLY A 38 10.27 0.10 21.19
C GLY A 38 11.48 0.52 20.35
N ILE A 39 12.32 -0.41 19.91
CA ILE A 39 13.56 -0.09 19.16
C ILE A 39 13.24 0.42 17.74
N GLY A 40 12.19 -0.10 17.11
CA GLY A 40 11.73 0.36 15.79
C GLY A 40 11.22 1.81 15.81
N TYR A 41 10.53 2.20 16.89
CA TYR A 41 9.94 3.54 17.00
C TYR A 41 10.99 4.66 17.13
N TYR A 42 12.11 4.41 17.83
CA TYR A 42 13.19 5.40 18.00
C TYR A 42 14.18 5.46 16.83
N SER A 43 14.09 4.56 15.85
CA SER A 43 15.02 4.52 14.70
C SER A 43 14.53 5.30 13.47
N SER A 44 13.35 5.94 13.54
CA SER A 44 12.71 6.59 12.38
C SER A 44 12.75 8.12 12.37
N ASP A 45 13.54 8.76 13.24
CA ASP A 45 13.72 10.22 13.21
C ASP A 45 14.85 10.63 12.26
N LYS A 46 14.59 10.57 10.94
CA LYS A 46 15.04 11.57 9.96
C LYS A 46 14.14 11.53 8.70
N PRO A 47 13.26 12.52 8.48
CA PRO A 47 12.74 12.74 7.15
C PRO A 47 13.87 13.31 6.28
N THR A 48 14.48 12.50 5.42
CA THR A 48 15.28 13.00 4.28
C THR A 48 14.34 13.56 3.22
N GLY A 49 13.71 14.68 3.54
CA GLY A 49 13.00 15.52 2.59
C GLY A 49 14.01 16.22 1.71
N SER A 50 14.33 15.65 0.55
CA SER A 50 14.93 16.42 -0.54
C SER A 50 13.81 17.16 -1.25
N LEU A 51 13.52 18.38 -0.76
CA LEU A 51 12.60 19.28 -1.44
C LEU A 51 13.19 19.62 -2.81
N LEU A 52 12.42 19.25 -3.84
CA LEU A 52 12.32 19.80 -5.18
C LEU A 52 13.26 21.00 -5.46
N SER A 53 14.08 20.85 -6.50
CA SER A 53 14.87 21.93 -7.09
C SER A 53 14.09 23.25 -7.14
N PRO A 54 14.66 24.39 -6.72
CA PRO A 54 13.99 25.66 -6.88
C PRO A 54 13.85 25.96 -8.38
N SER A 55 12.62 26.23 -8.82
CA SER A 55 12.36 26.85 -10.11
C SER A 55 13.18 28.15 -10.22
N PRO A 56 13.85 28.44 -11.34
CA PRO A 56 14.67 29.64 -11.46
C PRO A 56 13.82 30.89 -11.26
N GLN A 57 14.12 31.66 -10.21
CA GLN A 57 13.52 32.97 -9.99
C GLN A 57 14.11 33.95 -11.00
N THR A 58 13.32 34.30 -12.02
CA THR A 58 13.59 35.47 -12.85
C THR A 58 13.36 36.71 -11.99
N VAL A 59 14.43 37.37 -11.57
CA VAL A 59 14.39 38.68 -10.92
C VAL A 59 14.03 39.72 -11.98
N ILE A 60 12.80 40.21 -11.98
CA ILE A 60 12.47 41.48 -12.66
C ILE A 60 12.60 42.58 -11.62
N SER A 61 13.80 43.12 -11.50
CA SER A 61 13.99 44.45 -10.92
C SER A 61 13.65 45.45 -12.00
N GLU A 62 12.47 46.05 -11.95
CA GLU A 62 12.25 47.33 -12.62
C GLU A 62 11.14 48.09 -11.87
N ASP A 63 11.60 48.98 -10.98
CA ASP A 63 10.83 50.14 -10.57
C ASP A 63 10.73 51.06 -11.78
N VAL A 64 9.57 51.07 -12.43
CA VAL A 64 9.23 52.08 -13.42
C VAL A 64 7.83 52.62 -13.15
N THR A 65 7.82 53.82 -12.60
CA THR A 65 6.68 54.74 -12.49
C THR A 65 5.94 54.81 -13.84
N PRO A 66 4.60 54.65 -13.89
CA PRO A 66 3.87 54.70 -15.14
C PRO A 66 3.80 56.13 -15.68
N THR A 67 4.47 56.39 -16.81
CA THR A 67 4.19 57.56 -17.66
C THR A 67 3.25 57.11 -18.77
N PRO A 68 2.00 57.60 -18.86
CA PRO A 68 1.08 57.21 -19.92
C PRO A 68 1.48 57.88 -21.23
N THR A 69 1.83 57.09 -22.24
CA THR A 69 2.01 57.62 -23.60
C THR A 69 1.49 56.65 -24.65
N THR A 70 0.34 57.01 -25.20
CA THR A 70 -0.11 56.89 -26.60
C THR A 70 -0.10 55.52 -27.27
N GLU A 71 -1.31 55.09 -27.68
CA GLU A 71 -1.57 53.98 -28.60
C GLU A 71 -0.60 53.96 -29.79
N VAL A 72 0.24 52.93 -29.85
CA VAL A 72 0.90 52.51 -31.08
C VAL A 72 0.30 51.17 -31.45
N ASN A 73 -0.56 51.17 -32.47
CA ASN A 73 -1.11 49.98 -33.09
C ASN A 73 0.02 49.24 -33.85
N LEU A 74 0.77 48.39 -33.14
CA LEU A 74 1.66 47.42 -33.75
C LEU A 74 0.87 46.16 -34.14
N PRO A 75 1.09 45.58 -35.32
CA PRO A 75 0.50 44.28 -35.65
C PRO A 75 1.03 43.22 -34.68
N ILE A 76 0.13 42.66 -33.86
CA ILE A 76 0.42 41.47 -33.06
C ILE A 76 0.47 40.29 -34.03
N ILE A 77 1.67 39.78 -34.31
CA ILE A 77 1.84 38.47 -34.93
C ILE A 77 1.66 37.46 -33.79
N ALA A 78 0.46 36.88 -33.67
CA ALA A 78 0.28 35.73 -32.80
C ALA A 78 1.12 34.57 -33.36
N ALA A 79 2.00 34.01 -32.53
CA ALA A 79 2.70 32.78 -32.89
C ALA A 79 1.66 31.67 -33.15
N ASP A 80 1.87 30.90 -34.21
CA ASP A 80 0.98 29.81 -34.57
C ASP A 80 0.89 28.83 -33.39
N ASN A 81 -0.31 28.59 -32.87
CA ASN A 81 -0.54 27.69 -31.73
C ASN A 81 -0.53 26.22 -32.18
N THR A 82 0.50 25.86 -32.95
CA THR A 82 0.77 24.47 -33.30
C THR A 82 1.40 23.83 -32.07
N SER A 83 0.57 23.22 -31.24
CA SER A 83 1.04 22.36 -30.15
C SER A 83 2.10 21.43 -30.69
N THR A 84 3.30 21.49 -30.10
CA THR A 84 4.32 20.50 -30.35
C THR A 84 3.71 19.14 -29.97
N PRO A 85 3.59 18.17 -30.88
CA PRO A 85 3.10 16.85 -30.50
C PRO A 85 4.06 16.29 -29.45
N SER A 86 3.52 15.96 -28.29
CA SER A 86 4.26 15.29 -27.22
C SER A 86 4.90 14.01 -27.76
N ALA A 87 6.07 13.71 -27.20
CA ALA A 87 7.04 12.74 -27.68
C ALA A 87 6.47 11.40 -28.20
N ILE A 88 7.02 11.01 -29.36
CA ILE A 88 7.37 9.65 -29.80
C ILE A 88 6.55 8.56 -29.11
N ASP A 89 5.63 7.98 -29.88
CA ASP A 89 5.00 6.69 -29.63
C ASP A 89 6.11 5.62 -29.63
N THR A 90 6.80 5.50 -28.50
CA THR A 90 7.68 4.37 -28.25
C THR A 90 6.69 3.23 -28.10
N VAL A 91 6.67 2.30 -29.05
CA VAL A 91 6.03 1.00 -28.85
C VAL A 91 6.83 0.33 -27.73
N GLN A 92 6.51 0.73 -26.49
CA GLN A 92 6.94 0.09 -25.29
C GLN A 92 6.20 -1.24 -25.32
N GLU A 93 6.91 -2.33 -25.58
CA GLU A 93 6.37 -3.63 -25.27
C GLU A 93 5.98 -3.59 -23.79
N SER A 94 4.68 -3.51 -23.54
CA SER A 94 4.14 -3.41 -22.19
C SER A 94 4.52 -4.69 -21.47
N ASN A 95 5.34 -4.58 -20.43
CA ASN A 95 5.56 -5.64 -19.45
C ASN A 95 4.39 -5.75 -18.45
N SER A 96 3.26 -5.12 -18.78
CA SER A 96 2.04 -5.09 -17.99
C SER A 96 0.91 -5.79 -18.75
N THR A 97 0.26 -6.73 -18.07
CA THR A 97 -0.96 -7.38 -18.57
C THR A 97 -2.16 -6.79 -17.83
N ASP A 98 -3.18 -6.39 -18.59
CA ASP A 98 -4.44 -5.90 -18.06
C ASP A 98 -5.33 -7.06 -17.62
N HIS A 99 -5.88 -6.94 -16.42
CA HIS A 99 -6.80 -7.90 -15.83
C HIS A 99 -7.96 -7.20 -15.12
N THR A 100 -9.02 -7.95 -14.87
CA THR A 100 -10.21 -7.43 -14.17
C THR A 100 -10.58 -8.39 -13.03
N ALA A 101 -10.93 -7.83 -11.88
CA ALA A 101 -11.44 -8.56 -10.73
C ALA A 101 -12.81 -8.02 -10.30
N THR A 102 -13.61 -8.89 -9.66
CA THR A 102 -14.93 -8.52 -9.15
C THR A 102 -15.05 -8.87 -7.68
N ILE A 103 -15.28 -7.86 -6.84
CA ILE A 103 -15.66 -8.04 -5.44
C ILE A 103 -17.17 -8.20 -5.39
N SER A 104 -17.65 -9.34 -4.89
CA SER A 104 -19.09 -9.58 -4.78
C SER A 104 -19.74 -8.64 -3.74
N ALA A 105 -21.02 -8.30 -3.95
CA ALA A 105 -21.79 -7.50 -3.01
C ALA A 105 -21.68 -8.02 -1.57
N GLY A 106 -21.55 -7.10 -0.62
CA GLY A 106 -21.40 -7.38 0.80
C GLY A 106 -19.98 -7.78 1.24
N LEU A 107 -19.06 -8.02 0.31
CA LEU A 107 -17.66 -8.32 0.63
C LEU A 107 -16.79 -7.06 0.57
N THR A 108 -15.72 -7.08 1.35
CA THR A 108 -14.67 -6.05 1.33
C THR A 108 -13.33 -6.61 0.87
N GLU A 109 -13.23 -7.94 0.67
CA GLU A 109 -11.98 -8.61 0.33
C GLU A 109 -12.23 -9.73 -0.67
N ILE A 110 -11.26 -9.91 -1.58
CA ILE A 110 -11.20 -11.03 -2.52
C ILE A 110 -9.75 -11.47 -2.70
N MET A 111 -9.55 -12.78 -2.85
CA MET A 111 -8.28 -13.34 -3.31
C MET A 111 -8.32 -13.47 -4.83
N ILE A 112 -7.32 -12.91 -5.49
CA ILE A 112 -7.15 -12.96 -6.94
C ILE A 112 -5.96 -13.86 -7.22
N GLU A 113 -6.20 -14.91 -8.01
CA GLU A 113 -5.18 -15.86 -8.45
C GLU A 113 -4.72 -15.48 -9.86
N ASP A 114 -3.45 -15.12 -10.01
CA ASP A 114 -2.83 -14.78 -11.29
C ASP A 114 -1.38 -15.27 -11.30
N LYS A 115 -1.07 -16.15 -12.26
CA LYS A 115 0.24 -16.80 -12.42
C LYS A 115 1.36 -15.84 -12.79
N GLN A 116 1.04 -14.66 -13.29
CA GLN A 116 2.02 -13.63 -13.62
C GLN A 116 2.55 -12.91 -12.38
N ILE A 117 1.91 -13.09 -11.22
CA ILE A 117 2.32 -12.48 -9.97
C ILE A 117 3.46 -13.29 -9.36
N ASP A 118 4.58 -12.62 -9.14
CA ASP A 118 5.72 -13.12 -8.39
C ASP A 118 6.12 -12.17 -7.25
N SER A 119 7.21 -12.51 -6.55
CA SER A 119 7.72 -11.73 -5.43
C SER A 119 8.12 -10.30 -5.83
N ASN A 120 8.56 -10.10 -7.07
CA ASN A 120 9.11 -8.85 -7.59
C ASN A 120 8.08 -8.02 -8.37
N SER A 121 6.94 -8.58 -8.76
CA SER A 121 5.90 -7.85 -9.49
C SER A 121 5.27 -6.74 -8.64
N GLN A 122 4.84 -5.66 -9.28
CA GLN A 122 3.98 -4.66 -8.68
C GLN A 122 2.54 -4.85 -9.17
N ILE A 123 1.58 -4.55 -8.30
CA ILE A 123 0.15 -4.60 -8.64
C ILE A 123 -0.36 -3.17 -8.68
N LEU A 124 -0.70 -2.69 -9.87
CA LEU A 124 -1.35 -1.40 -10.05
C LEU A 124 -2.86 -1.63 -10.08
N ILE A 125 -3.59 -0.98 -9.17
CA ILE A 125 -5.05 -1.03 -9.14
C ILE A 125 -5.60 0.19 -9.87
N ILE A 126 -6.58 -0.04 -10.73
CA ILE A 126 -7.21 0.97 -11.58
C ILE A 126 -8.71 1.00 -11.20
N PRO A 127 -9.11 1.94 -10.32
CA PRO A 127 -10.50 2.11 -9.95
C PRO A 127 -11.35 2.49 -11.16
N GLN A 128 -12.58 1.96 -11.24
CA GLN A 128 -13.51 2.36 -12.31
C GLN A 128 -14.07 3.76 -12.07
N GLN A 129 -14.37 4.44 -13.17
CA GLN A 129 -14.93 5.79 -13.13
C GLN A 129 -16.28 5.78 -12.39
N GLY A 130 -16.41 6.64 -11.38
CA GLY A 130 -17.62 6.76 -10.57
C GLY A 130 -17.63 5.91 -9.30
N ASP A 131 -16.64 5.03 -9.10
CA ASP A 131 -16.44 4.35 -7.83
C ASP A 131 -15.60 5.23 -6.88
N SER A 132 -16.15 5.53 -5.70
CA SER A 132 -15.47 6.35 -4.66
C SER A 132 -14.74 5.50 -3.63
N SER A 133 -14.73 4.17 -3.79
CA SER A 133 -14.13 3.25 -2.84
C SER A 133 -12.60 3.28 -2.93
N ILE A 134 -11.95 3.09 -1.79
CA ILE A 134 -10.48 2.99 -1.73
C ILE A 134 -10.11 1.53 -1.86
N TYR A 135 -9.27 1.20 -2.85
CA TYR A 135 -8.74 -0.14 -3.08
C TYR A 135 -7.29 -0.24 -2.64
N PHE A 136 -6.93 -1.35 -2.01
CA PHE A 136 -5.55 -1.62 -1.61
C PHE A 136 -5.24 -3.11 -1.61
N VAL A 137 -3.99 -3.45 -1.91
CA VAL A 137 -3.49 -4.81 -1.82
C VAL A 137 -3.13 -5.10 -0.36
N LYS A 138 -3.92 -5.95 0.28
CA LYS A 138 -3.72 -6.34 1.69
C LYS A 138 -2.56 -7.32 1.88
N SER A 139 -2.37 -8.22 0.92
CA SER A 139 -1.23 -9.15 0.89
C SER A 139 -0.96 -9.64 -0.53
N LYS A 140 0.27 -10.04 -0.81
CA LYS A 140 0.70 -10.60 -2.10
C LYS A 140 1.56 -11.84 -1.87
N GLY A 141 1.41 -12.85 -2.72
CA GLY A 141 2.28 -14.02 -2.79
C GLY A 141 2.51 -14.45 -4.24
N ASN A 142 3.30 -15.50 -4.43
CA ASN A 142 3.52 -16.03 -5.78
C ASN A 142 2.22 -16.65 -6.30
N GLY A 143 1.73 -16.12 -7.41
CA GLY A 143 0.49 -16.55 -8.05
C GLY A 143 -0.78 -15.90 -7.50
N PHE A 144 -0.70 -14.98 -6.53
CA PHE A 144 -1.92 -14.38 -5.96
C PHE A 144 -1.71 -13.03 -5.25
N PHE A 145 -2.80 -12.30 -5.07
CA PHE A 145 -2.89 -11.21 -4.11
C PHE A 145 -4.29 -11.14 -3.48
N ILE A 146 -4.39 -10.49 -2.32
CA ILE A 146 -5.66 -10.17 -1.67
C ILE A 146 -5.94 -8.69 -1.91
N LEU A 147 -7.00 -8.42 -2.66
CA LEU A 147 -7.52 -7.09 -2.87
C LEU A 147 -8.55 -6.78 -1.79
N SER A 148 -8.46 -5.58 -1.22
CA SER A 148 -9.37 -5.11 -0.20
C SER A 148 -9.90 -3.72 -0.54
N THR A 149 -11.10 -3.45 -0.06
CA THR A 149 -11.76 -2.14 -0.14
C THR A 149 -12.16 -1.66 1.25
N ASP A 150 -12.17 -0.34 1.42
CA ASP A 150 -12.51 0.34 2.68
C ASP A 150 -13.98 0.19 3.10
N THR A 151 -14.88 -0.02 2.15
CA THR A 151 -16.33 -0.09 2.40
C THR A 151 -16.96 -1.30 1.71
N ALA A 152 -17.97 -1.91 2.32
CA ALA A 152 -18.78 -2.92 1.63
C ALA A 152 -19.77 -2.24 0.66
N SER A 153 -20.06 -2.91 -0.46
CA SER A 153 -21.05 -2.46 -1.44
C SER A 153 -22.32 -3.29 -1.37
N THR A 154 -23.47 -2.71 -1.72
CA THR A 154 -24.70 -3.50 -2.00
C THR A 154 -24.70 -4.11 -3.39
N GLU A 155 -23.75 -3.72 -4.24
CA GLU A 155 -23.60 -4.18 -5.62
C GLU A 155 -22.22 -4.80 -5.84
N ASN A 156 -22.07 -5.62 -6.88
CA ASN A 156 -20.76 -6.12 -7.27
C ASN A 156 -19.89 -4.95 -7.73
N ARG A 157 -18.64 -4.91 -7.25
CA ARG A 157 -17.65 -3.92 -7.69
C ARG A 157 -16.66 -4.56 -8.63
N THR A 158 -16.46 -3.95 -9.78
CA THR A 158 -15.46 -4.35 -10.76
C THR A 158 -14.29 -3.39 -10.67
N VAL A 159 -13.09 -3.94 -10.71
CA VAL A 159 -11.84 -3.18 -10.60
C VAL A 159 -10.82 -3.79 -11.54
N ASP A 160 -10.16 -2.94 -12.31
CA ASP A 160 -9.11 -3.36 -13.21
C ASP A 160 -7.77 -3.33 -12.47
N TYR A 161 -6.87 -4.24 -12.83
CA TYR A 161 -5.54 -4.28 -12.27
C TYR A 161 -4.51 -4.67 -13.32
N GLN A 162 -3.28 -4.27 -13.05
CA GLN A 162 -2.13 -4.52 -13.89
C GLN A 162 -1.02 -5.16 -13.07
N VAL A 163 -0.44 -6.23 -13.59
CA VAL A 163 0.74 -6.88 -13.03
C VAL A 163 1.96 -6.39 -13.78
N VAL A 164 2.82 -5.62 -13.11
CA VAL A 164 4.02 -5.04 -13.70
C VAL A 164 5.24 -5.80 -13.18
N GLY A 165 5.92 -6.52 -14.07
CA GLY A 165 7.18 -7.21 -13.74
C GLY A 165 8.34 -6.22 -13.59
N LEU A 166 9.21 -6.43 -12.59
CA LEU A 166 10.47 -5.68 -12.40
C LEU A 166 11.69 -6.50 -12.84
#